data_AF-A0A1V5CJ60-F1
#
_entry.id   AF-A0A1V5CJ60-F1
#
_cell.length_a   1.000
_cell.length_b   1.000
_cell.length_c   1.000
_cell.angle_alpha   90.00
_cell.angle_beta   90.00
_cell.angle_gamma   90.00
#
_symmetry.space_group_name_H-M   'P 1'
#
loop_
_entity.id
_entity.type
_entity.pdbx_description
1 polymer ?
#
loop_
_entity_poly.entity_id
_entity_poly.type
_entity_poly.pdbx_seq_one_letter_code
_entity_poly.pdbx_strand_id
1 'polypeptide(L)'
;MDKEKSAFFKKRLLTMRGEILNKAKKLKEDSYTLGTDGIQDMADAASNSYNVDILMSISDNDLSLLKEIDNSLDKIENETYGICEECEEKISEKRLEANPVARYCITCKRMMEEKGA
;
A
#
# COMPACT_ATOMS: atom_id res chain seq x y z
N MET A 1 -0.29 20.23 -2.71
CA MET A 1 -1.29 19.96 -1.66
C MET A 1 -0.77 20.55 -0.34
N ASP A 2 -1.64 20.93 0.59
CA ASP A 2 -1.21 21.53 1.86
C ASP A 2 -0.44 20.51 2.73
N LYS A 3 0.58 20.97 3.46
CA LYS A 3 1.45 20.10 4.27
C LYS A 3 0.68 19.28 5.31
N GLU A 4 -0.36 19.88 5.93
CA GLU A 4 -1.22 19.18 6.89
C GLU A 4 -1.99 18.02 6.25
N LYS A 5 -2.50 18.21 5.03
CA LYS A 5 -3.22 17.17 4.28
C LYS A 5 -2.28 16.06 3.83
N SER A 6 -1.09 16.42 3.34
CA SER A 6 -0.06 15.43 3.00
C SER A 6 0.34 14.58 4.20
N ALA A 7 0.44 15.16 5.41
CA ALA A 7 0.70 14.41 6.64
C ALA A 7 -0.46 13.46 7.00
N PHE A 8 -1.72 13.89 6.82
CA PHE A 8 -2.89 13.04 7.00
C PHE A 8 -2.87 11.82 6.07
N PHE A 9 -2.62 12.02 4.77
CA PHE A 9 -2.53 10.92 3.81
C PHE A 9 -1.31 10.02 4.06
N LYS A 10 -0.16 10.59 4.44
CA LYS A 10 1.03 9.81 4.82
C LYS A 10 0.71 8.86 5.97
N LYS A 11 0.05 9.34 7.02
CA LYS A 11 -0.36 8.52 8.16
C LYS A 11 -1.29 7.38 7.72
N ARG A 12 -2.27 7.68 6.86
CA ARG A 12 -3.20 6.67 6.34
C ARG A 12 -2.51 5.60 5.50
N LEU A 13 -1.61 6.01 4.60
CA LEU A 13 -0.80 5.10 3.77
C LEU A 13 0.07 4.18 4.64
N LEU A 14 0.70 4.72 5.70
CA LEU A 14 1.48 3.91 6.64
C LEU A 14 0.62 2.92 7.43
N THR A 15 -0.61 3.31 7.82
CA THR A 15 -1.56 2.38 8.44
C THR A 15 -1.91 1.24 7.47
N MET A 16 -2.28 1.55 6.23
CA MET A 16 -2.60 0.54 5.21
C MET A 16 -1.41 -0.41 4.96
N ARG A 17 -0.19 0.14 4.90
CA ARG A 17 1.04 -0.64 4.79
C ARG A 17 1.18 -1.63 5.95
N GLY A 18 0.98 -1.15 7.18
CA GLY A 18 1.04 -1.99 8.38
C GLY A 18 -0.02 -3.08 8.42
N GLU A 19 -1.25 -2.80 7.95
CA GLU A 19 -2.34 -3.78 7.87
C GLU A 19 -1.99 -4.94 6.94
N ILE A 20 -1.45 -4.66 5.75
CA ILE A 20 -1.01 -5.69 4.78
C ILE A 20 0.07 -6.58 5.40
N LEU A 21 1.06 -5.98 6.05
CA LEU A 21 2.15 -6.74 6.67
C LEU A 21 1.69 -7.58 7.87
N ASN A 22 0.80 -7.03 8.69
CA ASN A 22 0.22 -7.77 9.82
C ASN A 22 -0.63 -8.94 9.34
N LYS A 23 -1.40 -8.77 8.27
CA LYS A 23 -2.17 -9.86 7.64
C LYS A 23 -1.24 -11.00 7.20
N ALA A 24 -0.15 -10.66 6.52
CA ALA A 24 0.84 -11.64 6.07
C ALA A 24 1.56 -12.34 7.23
N LYS A 25 1.90 -11.60 8.29
CA LYS A 25 2.50 -12.16 9.51
C LYS A 25 1.56 -13.17 10.18
N LYS A 26 0.27 -12.83 10.30
CA LYS A 26 -0.74 -13.75 10.86
C LYS A 26 -0.91 -15.02 10.03
N LEU A 27 -0.97 -14.90 8.69
CA LEU A 27 -1.04 -16.08 7.81
C LEU A 27 0.16 -17.02 8.01
N LYS A 28 1.35 -16.46 8.19
CA LYS A 28 2.56 -17.22 8.50
C LYS A 28 2.44 -17.92 9.87
N GLU A 29 2.04 -17.19 10.91
CA GLU A 29 1.83 -17.74 12.26
C GLU A 29 0.79 -18.87 12.24
N ASP A 30 -0.35 -18.67 11.60
CA ASP A 30 -1.41 -19.68 11.45
C ASP A 30 -0.90 -20.93 10.71
N SER A 31 -0.08 -20.76 9.67
CA SER A 31 0.53 -21.88 8.93
C SER A 31 1.43 -22.75 9.81
N TYR A 32 2.14 -22.17 10.79
CA TYR A 32 2.93 -22.95 11.75
C TYR A 32 2.04 -23.72 12.74
N THR A 33 0.92 -23.12 13.17
CA THR A 33 0.00 -23.79 14.10
C THR A 33 -0.72 -24.99 13.49
N LEU A 34 -0.90 -25.02 12.17
CA LEU A 34 -1.55 -26.13 11.47
C LEU A 34 -0.58 -27.29 11.12
N GLY A 35 0.74 -27.05 11.17
CA GLY A 35 1.77 -27.94 10.66
C GLY A 35 2.68 -28.61 11.70
N THR A 36 2.80 -28.07 12.92
CA THR A 36 3.72 -28.63 13.93
C THR A 36 3.22 -28.40 15.36
N ASP A 37 2.77 -29.48 16.01
CA ASP A 37 2.99 -29.66 17.45
C ASP A 37 4.51 -29.64 17.68
N GLY A 38 5.06 -28.47 18.02
CA GLY A 38 6.44 -28.31 18.46
C GLY A 38 7.46 -28.18 17.34
N ILE A 39 7.78 -26.94 16.96
CA ILE A 39 9.13 -26.34 17.01
C ILE A 39 8.85 -24.83 16.94
N GLN A 40 8.60 -24.24 18.10
CA GLN A 40 8.71 -22.81 18.30
C GLN A 40 10.17 -22.54 18.58
N ASP A 41 10.89 -21.98 17.62
CA ASP A 41 11.96 -21.09 18.00
C ASP A 41 12.26 -20.02 16.95
N MET A 42 12.66 -18.89 17.51
CA MET A 42 13.46 -17.81 16.94
C MET A 42 12.75 -16.62 16.30
N ALA A 43 12.65 -15.62 17.18
CA ALA A 43 13.27 -14.32 17.00
C ALA A 43 12.43 -13.26 16.29
N ASP A 44 12.02 -12.33 17.14
CA ASP A 44 11.65 -10.96 16.83
C ASP A 44 12.65 -10.31 15.85
N ALA A 45 12.35 -10.42 14.55
CA ALA A 45 13.04 -9.66 13.53
C ALA A 45 12.29 -8.34 13.32
N ALA A 46 12.55 -7.38 14.22
CA ALA A 46 12.35 -5.97 13.97
C ALA A 46 13.36 -5.50 12.91
N SER A 47 13.18 -5.93 11.66
CA SER A 47 13.96 -5.46 10.52
C SER A 47 13.03 -4.77 9.55
N ASN A 48 13.39 -3.54 9.18
CA ASN A 48 12.66 -2.66 8.28
C ASN A 48 12.76 -3.12 6.80
N SER A 49 12.79 -4.43 6.57
CA SER A 49 12.83 -5.10 5.28
C SER A 49 11.85 -6.27 5.35
N TYR A 50 11.00 -6.38 4.33
CA TYR A 50 10.01 -7.45 4.26
C TYR A 50 10.74 -8.81 4.34
N ASN A 51 10.46 -9.62 5.37
CA ASN A 51 11.01 -10.97 5.46
C ASN A 51 10.59 -11.77 4.22
N VAL A 52 11.51 -12.55 3.63
CA VAL A 52 11.22 -13.36 2.42
C VAL A 52 9.99 -14.24 2.63
N ASP A 53 9.87 -14.89 3.79
CA ASP A 53 8.71 -15.72 4.12
C ASP A 53 7.39 -14.93 4.22
N ILE A 54 7.45 -13.66 4.67
CA ILE A 54 6.28 -12.77 4.72
C ILE A 54 5.86 -12.43 3.29
N LEU A 55 6.82 -12.12 2.41
CA LEU A 55 6.54 -11.86 0.99
C LEU A 55 5.90 -13.07 0.30
N MET A 56 6.31 -14.30 0.63
CA MET A 56 5.68 -15.52 0.11
C MET A 56 4.25 -15.74 0.61
N SER A 57 3.90 -15.11 1.75
CA SER A 57 2.57 -15.22 2.37
C SER A 57 1.61 -14.10 1.93
N ILE A 58 2.09 -13.15 1.13
CA ILE A 58 1.31 -12.01 0.62
C ILE A 58 0.68 -12.41 -0.73
N SER A 59 -0.59 -12.05 -0.93
CA SER A 59 -1.25 -12.24 -2.23
C SER A 59 -0.72 -11.26 -3.28
N ASP A 60 -0.78 -11.61 -4.57
CA ASP A 60 -0.32 -10.72 -5.65
C ASP A 60 -1.02 -9.34 -5.62
N ASN A 61 -2.29 -9.31 -5.23
CA ASN A 61 -3.07 -8.08 -5.06
C ASN A 61 -2.53 -7.21 -3.91
N ASP A 62 -2.24 -7.82 -2.76
CA ASP A 62 -1.68 -7.13 -1.61
C ASP A 62 -0.26 -6.62 -1.91
N LEU A 63 0.53 -7.39 -2.68
CA LEU A 63 1.87 -6.98 -3.12
C LEU A 63 1.81 -5.81 -4.12
N SER A 64 0.84 -5.83 -5.05
CA SER A 64 0.60 -4.70 -5.96
C SER A 64 0.19 -3.46 -5.19
N LEU A 65 -0.74 -3.59 -4.24
CA LEU A 65 -1.17 -2.49 -3.38
C LEU A 65 -0.01 -1.94 -2.53
N LEU A 66 0.86 -2.80 -2.00
CA LEU A 66 2.04 -2.40 -1.23
C LEU A 66 2.98 -1.54 -2.07
N LYS A 67 3.23 -1.92 -3.33
CA LYS A 67 4.01 -1.12 -4.29
C LYS A 67 3.34 0.23 -4.57
N GLU A 68 2.02 0.27 -4.68
CA GLU A 68 1.29 1.52 -4.88
C GLU A 68 1.35 2.43 -3.65
N ILE A 69 1.33 1.86 -2.45
CA ILE A 69 1.50 2.59 -1.19
C ILE A 69 2.91 3.17 -1.11
N ASP A 70 3.94 2.36 -1.34
CA ASP A 70 5.34 2.79 -1.30
C ASP A 70 5.58 3.93 -2.32
N ASN A 71 5.06 3.79 -3.56
CA ASN A 71 5.11 4.87 -4.55
C ASN A 71 4.38 6.15 -4.10
N SER A 72 3.23 6.01 -3.45
CA SER A 72 2.47 7.17 -2.94
C SER A 72 3.22 7.87 -1.80
N LEU A 73 3.91 7.12 -0.94
CA LEU A 73 4.78 7.68 0.11
C LEU A 73 5.96 8.43 -0.51
N ASP A 74 6.62 7.88 -1.52
CA ASP A 74 7.71 8.55 -2.24
C ASP A 74 7.23 9.87 -2.87
N LYS A 75 6.03 9.89 -3.46
CA LYS A 75 5.44 11.11 -4.01
C LYS A 75 5.14 12.17 -2.95
N ILE A 76 4.79 11.76 -1.72
CA ILE A 76 4.61 12.70 -0.62
C ILE A 76 5.95 13.34 -0.24
N GLU A 77 7.02 12.55 -0.22
CA GLU A 77 8.36 13.05 0.10
C GLU A 77 8.91 13.97 -0.99
N ASN A 78 8.56 13.71 -2.25
CA ASN A 78 8.89 14.56 -3.40
C ASN A 78 7.89 15.70 -3.66
N GLU A 79 6.92 15.93 -2.77
CA GLU A 79 5.88 16.97 -2.89
C GLU A 79 5.00 16.89 -4.17
N THR A 80 4.97 15.73 -4.84
CA THR A 80 4.19 15.46 -6.07
C THR A 80 2.92 14.65 -5.82
N TYR A 81 2.62 14.30 -4.57
CA TYR A 81 1.42 13.53 -4.22
C TYR A 81 0.12 14.29 -4.53
N GLY A 82 -0.86 13.56 -5.07
CA GLY A 82 -2.15 14.12 -5.50
C GLY A 82 -2.12 14.81 -6.87
N ILE A 83 -1.09 14.55 -7.69
CA ILE A 83 -1.03 14.97 -9.09
C ILE A 83 -1.31 13.77 -10.00
N CYS A 84 -2.15 13.96 -11.00
CA CYS A 84 -2.51 12.95 -11.99
C CYS A 84 -1.30 12.64 -12.89
N GLU A 85 -0.96 11.37 -13.06
CA GLU A 85 0.16 10.96 -13.93
C GLU A 85 -0.10 11.15 -15.43
N GLU A 86 -1.36 11.32 -15.83
CA GLU A 86 -1.75 11.45 -17.25
C GLU A 86 -1.88 12.91 -17.70
N CYS A 87 -2.62 13.72 -16.94
CA CYS A 87 -2.92 15.11 -17.31
C CYS A 87 -2.20 16.15 -16.46
N GLU A 88 -1.38 15.72 -15.49
CA GLU A 88 -0.63 16.58 -14.57
C GLU A 88 -1.50 17.53 -13.71
N GLU A 89 -2.82 17.35 -13.73
CA GLU A 89 -3.76 18.11 -12.89
C GLU A 89 -3.89 17.53 -11.49
N LYS A 90 -4.40 18.35 -10.56
CA LYS A 90 -4.67 17.92 -9.18
C LYS A 90 -5.77 16.86 -9.14
N ILE A 91 -5.50 15.75 -8.46
CA ILE A 91 -6.49 14.74 -8.10
C ILE A 91 -7.36 15.30 -6.99
N SER A 92 -8.68 15.13 -7.11
CA SER A 92 -9.61 15.63 -6.09
C SER A 92 -9.38 14.96 -4.73
N GLU A 93 -9.49 15.73 -3.66
CA GLU A 93 -9.28 15.24 -2.30
C GLU A 93 -10.24 14.09 -1.97
N LYS A 94 -11.53 14.22 -2.33
CA LYS A 94 -12.53 13.15 -2.17
C LYS A 94 -12.10 11.83 -2.81
N ARG A 95 -11.37 11.88 -3.93
CA ARG A 95 -10.85 10.68 -4.59
C ARG A 95 -9.68 10.08 -3.84
N LEU A 96 -8.76 10.90 -3.32
CA LEU A 96 -7.66 10.44 -2.47
C LEU A 96 -8.18 9.93 -1.11
N GLU A 97 -9.26 10.48 -0.59
CA GLU A 97 -9.96 9.98 0.59
C GLU A 97 -10.62 8.62 0.33
N ALA A 98 -11.17 8.39 -0.86
CA ALA A 98 -11.72 7.08 -1.23
C ALA A 98 -10.60 6.06 -1.53
N ASN A 99 -9.58 6.49 -2.27
CA ASN A 99 -8.45 5.69 -2.69
C ASN A 99 -7.13 6.50 -2.57
N PRO A 100 -6.41 6.35 -1.44
CA PRO A 100 -5.17 7.08 -1.19
C PRO A 100 -4.02 6.77 -2.15
N VAL A 101 -4.10 5.65 -2.89
CA VAL A 101 -3.08 5.25 -3.87
C VAL A 101 -3.47 5.59 -5.32
N ALA A 102 -4.52 6.40 -5.51
CA ALA A 102 -4.96 6.79 -6.83
C ALA A 102 -3.88 7.57 -7.60
N ARG A 103 -3.45 7.02 -8.75
CA ARG A 103 -2.47 7.64 -9.66
C ARG A 103 -3.08 8.64 -10.66
N TYR A 104 -4.36 8.46 -10.96
CA TYR A 104 -5.06 9.22 -12.00
C TYR A 104 -6.27 9.95 -11.43
N CYS A 105 -6.61 11.11 -12.00
CA CYS A 105 -7.87 11.80 -11.73
C CYS A 105 -9.06 10.98 -12.24
N ILE A 106 -10.28 11.35 -11.82
CA ILE A 106 -11.50 10.60 -12.20
C ILE A 106 -11.73 10.63 -13.72
N THR A 107 -11.42 11.74 -14.38
CA THR A 107 -11.59 11.93 -15.82
C THR A 107 -10.68 11.00 -16.61
N CYS A 108 -9.36 11.04 -16.33
CA CYS A 108 -8.39 10.15 -16.97
C CYS A 108 -8.69 8.67 -16.69
N LYS A 109 -9.11 8.34 -15.46
CA LYS A 109 -9.49 6.96 -15.11
C LYS A 109 -10.67 6.46 -15.93
N ARG A 110 -11.73 7.27 -16.09
CA ARG A 110 -12.89 6.93 -16.94
C ARG A 110 -12.48 6.71 -18.39
N MET A 111 -11.65 7.60 -18.95
CA MET A 111 -11.17 7.46 -20.33
C MET A 111 -10.38 6.16 -20.55
N MET A 112 -9.59 5.72 -19.57
CA MET A 112 -8.86 4.46 -19.65
C MET A 112 -9.79 3.25 -19.59
N GLU A 113 -10.84 3.30 -18.75
CA GLU A 113 -11.84 2.22 -18.65
C GLU A 113 -12.66 2.11 -19.94
N GLU A 114 -13.05 3.23 -20.55
CA GLU A 114 -13.77 3.25 -21.83
C GLU A 114 -12.92 2.73 -23.01
N LYS A 115 -11.59 2.92 -22.97
CA LYS A 115 -10.66 2.41 -24.00
C LYS A 115 -10.28 0.94 -23.83
N GLY A 116 -10.44 0.39 -22.62
CA GLY A 116 -10.11 -1.00 -22.29
C GLY A 116 -11.30 -1.96 -22.35
N ALA A 117 -12.49 -1.48 -22.69
CA ALA A 117 -13.73 -2.23 -22.82
C ALA A 117 -14.02 -2.64 -24.28
#